data_AF-A0A524G098-F1
#
_entry.id   AF-A0A524G098-F1
#
_cell.length_a   1.000
_cell.length_b   1.000
_cell.length_c   1.000
_cell.angle_alpha   90.00
_cell.angle_beta   90.00
_cell.angle_gamma   90.00
#
_symmetry.space_group_name_H-M   'P 1'
#
loop_
_entity.id
_entity.type
_entity.pdbx_description
1 polymer ?
#
loop_
_entity_poly.entity_id
_entity_poly.type
_entity_poly.pdbx_seq_one_letter_code
_entity_poly.pdbx_strand_id
1 'polypeptide(L)'
;MEVDVDYRGLGYIVYDTRIPPEKDAIYTAAISLADEIMDGIGRLERSGTIETVTLFITHSGAQLNILTRSFDNIPLDRMFTSSLKRSSYEADSGYIQTYVITLLDSDA
;
A
#
# COMPACT_ATOMS: atom_id res chain seq x y z
N MET A 1 7.71 3.36 22.12
CA MET A 1 7.72 2.40 21.01
C MET A 1 8.44 3.10 19.88
N GLU A 2 9.63 2.65 19.53
CA GLU A 2 10.46 3.26 18.49
C GLU A 2 10.15 2.53 17.18
N VAL A 3 9.63 3.26 16.21
CA VAL A 3 9.26 2.75 14.89
C VAL A 3 10.37 3.16 13.93
N ASP A 4 10.97 2.21 13.23
CA ASP A 4 11.92 2.52 12.16
C ASP A 4 11.13 2.88 10.89
N VAL A 5 11.00 4.19 10.64
CA VAL A 5 10.34 4.70 9.43
C VAL A 5 11.41 5.02 8.40
N ASP A 6 11.57 4.15 7.42
CA ASP A 6 12.52 4.36 6.33
C ASP A 6 11.90 5.24 5.23
N TYR A 7 12.36 6.49 5.13
CA TYR A 7 11.92 7.48 4.14
C TYR A 7 12.82 7.52 2.88
N ARG A 8 13.68 6.54 2.64
CA ARG A 8 14.68 6.57 1.56
C ARG A 8 14.05 6.51 0.16
N GLY A 9 13.55 7.63 -0.38
CA GLY A 9 13.23 7.81 -1.80
C GLY A 9 12.22 6.83 -2.42
N LEU A 10 11.62 5.96 -1.61
CA LEU A 10 10.58 5.02 -2.02
C LEU A 10 9.29 5.82 -2.24
N GLY A 11 8.50 5.43 -3.24
CA GLY A 11 7.19 6.02 -3.50
C GLY A 11 6.13 5.72 -2.41
N TYR A 12 6.56 5.19 -1.27
CA TYR A 12 5.73 4.72 -0.15
C TYR A 12 6.52 4.74 1.16
N ILE A 13 5.79 4.69 2.27
CA ILE A 13 6.33 4.63 3.63
C ILE A 13 6.45 3.17 4.05
N VAL A 14 7.58 2.76 4.62
CA VAL A 14 7.76 1.42 5.20
C VAL A 14 7.48 1.46 6.70
N TYR A 15 6.63 0.54 7.16
CA TYR A 15 6.30 0.35 8.57
C TYR A 15 6.51 -1.12 8.94
N ASP A 16 7.69 -1.43 9.50
CA ASP A 16 8.03 -2.77 9.99
C ASP A 16 7.69 -2.88 11.49
N THR A 17 6.72 -3.71 11.82
CA THR A 17 6.28 -3.93 13.21
C THR A 17 7.01 -5.07 13.91
N ARG A 18 7.92 -5.77 13.22
CA ARG A 18 8.69 -6.85 13.82
C ARG A 18 9.68 -6.26 14.83
N ILE A 19 9.84 -6.91 15.98
CA ILE A 19 10.74 -6.44 17.04
C ILE A 19 11.77 -7.53 17.35
N PRO A 20 13.07 -7.32 17.03
CA PRO A 20 13.61 -6.15 16.32
C PRO A 20 13.17 -6.12 14.84
N PRO A 21 13.19 -4.95 14.18
CA PRO A 21 13.06 -4.89 12.72
C PRO A 21 14.19 -5.66 12.06
N GLU A 22 13.88 -6.49 11.07
CA GLU A 22 14.85 -7.37 10.42
C GLU A 22 14.90 -7.12 8.92
N LYS A 23 16.08 -6.81 8.37
CA LYS A 23 16.31 -6.76 6.93
C LYS A 23 16.57 -8.16 6.36
N ASP A 24 15.64 -9.05 6.61
CA ASP A 24 15.67 -10.46 6.23
C ASP A 24 15.10 -10.69 4.81
N ALA A 25 14.91 -11.96 4.47
CA ALA A 25 14.32 -12.33 3.19
C ALA A 25 12.88 -11.82 3.03
N ILE A 26 12.09 -11.79 4.11
CA ILE A 26 10.72 -11.27 4.11
C ILE A 26 10.72 -9.78 3.82
N TYR A 27 11.58 -9.02 4.49
CA TYR A 27 11.73 -7.58 4.25
C TYR A 27 12.10 -7.31 2.79
N THR A 28 13.13 -8.01 2.29
CA THR A 28 13.62 -7.82 0.92
C THR A 28 12.55 -8.17 -0.11
N ALA A 29 11.82 -9.27 0.10
CA ALA A 29 10.72 -9.67 -0.78
C ALA A 29 9.55 -8.69 -0.73
N ALA A 30 9.18 -8.20 0.46
CA ALA A 30 8.11 -7.21 0.63
C ALA A 30 8.41 -5.89 -0.08
N ILE A 31 9.66 -5.40 0.03
CA ILE A 31 10.12 -4.20 -0.68
C ILE A 31 10.10 -4.43 -2.19
N SER A 32 10.64 -5.55 -2.67
CA SER A 32 10.66 -5.86 -4.12
C SER A 32 9.25 -5.92 -4.72
N LEU A 33 8.31 -6.58 -4.03
CA LEU A 33 6.92 -6.67 -4.49
C LEU A 33 6.20 -5.31 -4.44
N ALA A 34 6.46 -4.50 -3.40
CA ALA A 34 5.92 -3.16 -3.31
C ALA A 34 6.44 -2.26 -4.44
N ASP A 35 7.73 -2.34 -4.79
CA ASP A 35 8.32 -1.61 -5.91
C ASP A 35 7.68 -2.00 -7.24
N GLU A 36 7.51 -3.30 -7.51
CA GLU A 36 6.84 -3.79 -8.73
C GLU A 36 5.41 -3.29 -8.86
N ILE A 37 4.64 -3.30 -7.76
CA ILE A 37 3.27 -2.80 -7.75
C ILE A 37 3.25 -1.29 -7.98
N MET A 38 4.14 -0.53 -7.34
CA MET A 38 4.20 0.92 -7.50
C MET A 38 4.64 1.34 -8.90
N ASP A 39 5.56 0.62 -9.52
CA ASP A 39 5.94 0.78 -10.93
C ASP A 39 4.76 0.48 -11.86
N GLY A 40 4.01 -0.59 -11.58
CA GLY A 40 2.79 -0.93 -12.31
C GLY A 40 1.75 0.19 -12.22
N ILE A 41 1.48 0.68 -11.02
CA ILE A 41 0.56 1.79 -10.74
C ILE A 41 1.00 3.07 -11.47
N GLY A 42 2.30 3.36 -11.51
CA GLY A 42 2.84 4.54 -12.20
C GLY A 42 2.56 4.56 -13.71
N ARG A 43 2.22 3.41 -14.29
CA ARG A 43 1.89 3.26 -15.73
C ARG A 43 0.39 3.24 -16.01
N LEU A 44 -0.47 3.26 -14.99
CA LEU A 44 -1.92 3.23 -15.16
C LEU A 44 -2.47 4.61 -15.52
N GLU A 45 -3.39 4.64 -16.48
CA GLU A 45 -4.31 5.77 -16.62
C GLU A 45 -5.33 5.71 -15.48
N ARG A 46 -5.15 6.56 -14.47
CA ARG A 46 -5.93 6.52 -13.22
C ARG A 46 -6.87 7.71 -13.08
N SER A 47 -8.09 7.47 -12.60
CA SER A 47 -9.09 8.51 -12.29
C SER A 47 -8.87 9.18 -10.93
N GLY A 48 -8.09 8.55 -10.05
CA GLY A 48 -7.82 9.03 -8.69
C GLY A 48 -6.36 9.43 -8.46
N THR A 49 -6.16 10.34 -7.51
CA THR A 49 -4.85 10.73 -7.00
C THR A 49 -4.46 9.80 -5.85
N ILE A 50 -3.22 9.31 -5.85
CA ILE A 50 -2.67 8.59 -4.71
C ILE A 50 -2.18 9.62 -3.69
N GLU A 51 -2.74 9.56 -2.49
CA GLU A 51 -2.39 10.46 -1.38
C GLU A 51 -1.22 9.88 -0.58
N THR A 52 -1.33 8.60 -0.20
CA THR A 52 -0.34 7.91 0.63
C THR A 52 -0.28 6.44 0.23
N VAL A 53 0.93 5.88 0.28
CA VAL A 53 1.14 4.43 0.21
C VAL A 53 1.98 4.01 1.40
N THR A 54 1.59 2.92 2.06
CA THR A 54 2.29 2.37 3.22
C THR A 54 2.45 0.88 3.09
N LEU A 55 3.70 0.41 3.13
CA LEU A 55 4.05 -1.00 3.22
C LEU A 55 4.11 -1.40 4.70
N PHE A 56 3.22 -2.29 5.12
CA PHE A 56 3.23 -2.89 6.44
C PHE A 56 3.93 -4.24 6.38
N ILE A 57 4.97 -4.42 7.19
CA ILE A 57 5.67 -5.69 7.35
C ILE A 57 5.45 -6.15 8.79
N THR A 58 4.89 -7.35 8.95
CA THR A 58 4.56 -7.94 10.25
C THR A 58 5.20 -9.32 10.38
N HIS A 59 5.06 -9.94 11.55
CA HIS A 59 5.49 -11.34 11.73
C HIS A 59 4.67 -12.33 10.89
N SER A 60 3.47 -11.95 10.44
CA SER A 60 2.56 -12.81 9.68
C SER A 60 2.59 -12.54 8.18
N GLY A 61 3.49 -11.66 7.70
CA GLY A 61 3.61 -11.35 6.28
C GLY A 61 3.72 -9.86 5.99
N ALA A 62 3.31 -9.45 4.80
CA ALA A 62 3.42 -8.08 4.35
C ALA A 62 2.21 -7.67 3.50
N GLN A 63 1.81 -6.41 3.64
CA GLN A 63 0.71 -5.83 2.85
C GLN A 63 1.01 -4.38 2.46
N LEU A 64 0.58 -4.00 1.26
CA LEU A 64 0.65 -2.63 0.77
C LEU A 64 -0.72 -1.97 0.88
N ASN A 65 -0.78 -0.89 1.65
CA ASN A 65 -1.97 -0.07 1.79
C ASN A 65 -1.83 1.17 0.91
N ILE A 66 -2.80 1.38 0.02
CA ILE A 66 -2.84 2.54 -0.88
C ILE A 66 -4.08 3.37 -0.54
N LEU A 67 -3.86 4.62 -0.19
CA LEU A 67 -4.91 5.61 0.01
C LEU A 67 -5.01 6.49 -1.23
N THR A 68 -6.20 6.56 -1.80
CA THR A 68 -6.48 7.37 -2.98
C THR A 68 -7.66 8.30 -2.74
N ARG A 69 -7.67 9.39 -3.49
CA ARG A 69 -8.75 10.36 -3.56
C ARG A 69 -9.26 10.46 -4.99
N SER A 70 -10.56 10.35 -5.18
CA SER A 70 -11.23 10.51 -6.49
C SER A 70 -12.47 11.38 -6.36
N PHE A 71 -12.87 12.05 -7.44
CA PHE A 71 -14.16 12.76 -7.52
C PHE A 71 -15.34 11.81 -7.75
N ASP A 72 -15.07 10.59 -8.22
CA ASP A 72 -16.05 9.53 -8.43
C ASP A 72 -15.77 8.33 -7.53
N ASN A 73 -16.75 7.44 -7.40
CA ASN A 73 -16.60 6.19 -6.65
C ASN A 73 -16.08 5.05 -7.54
N ILE A 74 -15.30 5.37 -8.58
CA ILE A 74 -14.73 4.36 -9.47
C ILE A 74 -13.39 3.91 -8.85
N PRO A 75 -13.11 2.60 -8.81
CA PRO A 75 -11.81 2.12 -8.36
C PRO A 75 -10.67 2.67 -9.22
N LEU A 76 -9.48 2.79 -8.62
CA LEU A 76 -8.27 3.34 -9.24
C LEU A 76 -7.96 2.68 -10.60
N ASP A 77 -8.13 1.37 -10.65
CA ASP A 77 -8.15 0.55 -11.86
C ASP A 77 -8.96 -0.73 -11.58
N ARG A 78 -9.47 -1.38 -12.63
CA ARG A 78 -10.23 -2.64 -12.51
C ARG A 78 -9.46 -3.73 -11.77
N MET A 79 -8.14 -3.82 -11.94
CA MET A 79 -7.29 -4.80 -11.28
C MET A 79 -7.24 -4.63 -9.76
N PHE A 80 -7.49 -3.43 -9.25
CA PHE A 80 -7.47 -3.13 -7.81
C PHE A 80 -8.84 -3.30 -7.15
N THR A 81 -9.88 -3.64 -7.91
CA THR A 81 -11.25 -3.77 -7.38
C THR A 81 -11.32 -4.82 -6.26
N SER A 82 -10.62 -5.95 -6.39
CA SER A 82 -10.56 -6.99 -5.35
C SER A 82 -9.80 -6.56 -4.10
N SER A 83 -8.93 -5.58 -4.22
CA SER A 83 -8.11 -5.04 -3.12
C SER A 83 -8.78 -3.83 -2.45
N LEU A 84 -9.87 -3.29 -3.00
CA LEU A 84 -10.60 -2.17 -2.41
C LEU A 84 -11.25 -2.61 -1.10
N LYS A 85 -10.72 -2.12 0.03
CA LYS A 85 -11.21 -2.51 1.36
C LYS A 85 -12.22 -1.52 1.93
N ARG A 86 -12.07 -0.24 1.60
CA ARG A 86 -12.93 0.84 2.08
C ARG A 86 -13.09 1.89 1.00
N SER A 87 -14.32 2.40 0.83
CA SER A 87 -14.61 3.63 0.10
C SER A 87 -15.54 4.47 0.96
N SER A 88 -15.19 5.73 1.18
CA SER A 88 -16.02 6.70 1.92
C SER A 88 -16.03 8.04 1.23
N TYR A 89 -17.18 8.71 1.24
CA TYR A 89 -17.32 10.04 0.67
C TYR A 89 -17.11 11.12 1.74
N GLU A 90 -16.30 12.12 1.41
CA GLU A 90 -16.09 13.34 2.18
C GLU A 90 -16.44 14.55 1.30
N ALA A 91 -17.25 15.46 1.83
CA ALA A 91 -17.79 16.58 1.04
C ALA A 91 -16.71 17.49 0.44
N ASP A 92 -15.59 17.66 1.13
CA ASP A 92 -14.50 18.55 0.72
C ASP A 92 -13.44 17.85 -0.15
N SER A 93 -13.38 16.52 -0.11
CA SER A 93 -12.30 15.72 -0.69
C SER A 93 -12.76 14.73 -1.78
N GLY A 94 -14.07 14.52 -1.93
CA GLY A 94 -14.63 13.46 -2.78
C GLY A 94 -14.56 12.09 -2.11
N TYR A 95 -14.39 11.03 -2.91
CA TYR A 95 -14.25 9.67 -2.41
C TYR A 95 -12.81 9.40 -1.97
N ILE A 96 -12.68 8.97 -0.72
CA ILE A 96 -11.46 8.39 -0.17
C ILE A 96 -11.58 6.88 -0.22
N GLN A 97 -10.68 6.26 -0.96
CA GLN A 97 -10.64 4.82 -1.15
C GLN A 97 -9.33 4.25 -0.59
N THR A 98 -9.44 3.17 0.17
CA THR A 98 -8.31 2.44 0.74
C THR A 98 -8.24 1.05 0.13
N TYR A 99 -7.12 0.76 -0.51
CA TYR A 99 -6.79 -0.55 -1.05
C TYR A 99 -5.79 -1.25 -0.14
N VAL A 100 -5.97 -2.55 0.05
CA VAL A 100 -5.06 -3.42 0.81
C VAL A 100 -4.66 -4.57 -0.10
N ILE A 101 -3.37 -4.67 -0.40
CA ILE A 101 -2.81 -5.72 -1.25
C ILE A 101 -1.89 -6.57 -0.39
N THR A 102 -2.30 -7.81 -0.12
CA THR A 102 -1.43 -8.78 0.55
C THR A 102 -0.31 -9.16 -0.40
N LEU A 103 0.94 -8.97 0.05
CA LEU A 103 2.15 -9.29 -0.72
C LEU A 103 2.70 -10.65 -0.33
N LEU A 104 2.76 -10.90 0.98
CA LEU A 104 3.24 -12.12 1.59
C LEU A 104 2.23 -12.50 2.67
N ASP A 105 1.84 -13.76 2.67
CA ASP A 105 1.00 -14.34 3.71
C ASP A 105 1.77 -15.51 4.33
N SER A 106 1.87 -15.55 5.66
CA SER A 106 2.50 -16.67 6.35
C SER A 106 1.62 -17.91 6.41
N ASP A 107 0.32 -17.79 6.10
CA ASP A 107 -0.64 -18.91 6.11
C ASP A 107 -0.66 -19.69 4.78
N ALA A 108 0.49 -20.26 4.40
CA ALA A 108 0.62 -21.28 3.35
C ALA A 108 1.30 -22.56 3.87
#